data_AF-A0A0G0HCM1-F1
#
_entry.id   AF-A0A0G0HCM1-F1
#
_cell.length_a   1.000
_cell.length_b   1.000
_cell.length_c   1.000
_cell.angle_alpha   90.00
_cell.angle_beta   90.00
_cell.angle_gamma   90.00
#
_symmetry.space_group_name_H-M   'P 1'
#
loop_
_entity.id
_entity.type
_entity.pdbx_description
1 polymer ?
#
loop_
_entity_poly.entity_id
_entity_poly.type
_entity_poly.pdbx_seq_one_letter_code
_entity_poly.pdbx_strand_id
1 'polypeptide(L)'
;MVQCKAQLDDAARSVVRNQEEGFKRSTTKEYFNFLGFSQGSLEEVKGDIRELTEDGFLKSSTGSSLKRIGVDLKDFNTALKPKGNLEENRGEYIPLIVLYPPLKNVRAQDLSYEIFNELINKTDYLLRTLVQSLEKKLGDEKKGYQVEQARIKEKFKK
;
A
#
# COMPACT_ATOMS: atom_id res chain seq x y z
N MET A 1 -24.71 -1.82 10.46
CA MET A 1 -23.51 -2.56 10.91
C MET A 1 -23.04 -3.65 9.96
N VAL A 2 -23.84 -4.68 9.61
CA VAL A 2 -23.37 -5.80 8.76
C VAL A 2 -22.86 -5.32 7.39
N GLN A 3 -23.53 -4.32 6.79
CA GLN A 3 -23.15 -3.75 5.51
C GLN A 3 -21.86 -2.91 5.57
N CYS A 4 -21.74 -2.00 6.56
CA CYS A 4 -20.54 -1.18 6.75
C CYS A 4 -19.28 -2.03 7.04
N LYS A 5 -19.41 -3.10 7.84
CA LYS A 5 -18.30 -4.05 8.05
C LYS A 5 -17.86 -4.71 6.74
N ALA A 6 -18.81 -5.16 5.93
CA ALA A 6 -18.51 -5.82 4.66
C ALA A 6 -17.83 -4.85 3.68
N GLN A 7 -18.34 -3.62 3.58
CA GLN A 7 -17.76 -2.57 2.74
C GLN A 7 -16.32 -2.24 3.15
N LEU A 8 -16.08 -2.00 4.45
CA LEU A 8 -14.74 -1.72 4.96
C LEU A 8 -13.78 -2.91 4.72
N ASP A 9 -14.22 -4.14 5.00
CA ASP A 9 -13.42 -5.34 4.78
C ASP A 9 -13.05 -5.50 3.30
N ASP A 10 -14.00 -5.25 2.38
CA ASP A 10 -13.80 -5.37 0.95
C ASP A 10 -12.87 -4.26 0.41
N ALA A 11 -13.08 -3.01 0.83
CA ALA A 11 -12.24 -1.89 0.46
C ALA A 11 -10.79 -2.08 0.95
N ALA A 12 -10.60 -2.48 2.22
CA ALA A 12 -9.28 -2.73 2.78
C ALA A 12 -8.54 -3.88 2.07
N ARG A 13 -9.26 -4.95 1.68
CA ARG A 13 -8.67 -6.04 0.88
C ARG A 13 -8.31 -5.57 -0.52
N SER A 14 -9.16 -4.74 -1.13
CA SER A 14 -8.94 -4.18 -2.47
C SER A 14 -7.65 -3.35 -2.53
N VAL A 15 -7.33 -2.58 -1.49
CA VAL A 15 -6.03 -1.86 -1.39
C VAL A 15 -4.86 -2.80 -1.62
N VAL A 16 -4.80 -3.92 -0.91
CA VAL A 16 -3.69 -4.88 -0.99
C VAL A 16 -3.73 -5.65 -2.32
N ARG A 17 -4.90 -6.11 -2.75
CA ARG A 17 -5.06 -6.90 -3.99
C ARG A 17 -4.64 -6.12 -5.22
N ASN A 18 -5.02 -4.84 -5.32
CA ASN A 18 -4.60 -3.98 -6.43
C ASN A 18 -3.07 -3.82 -6.48
N GLN A 19 -2.39 -3.73 -5.34
CA GLN A 19 -0.92 -3.68 -5.31
C GLN A 19 -0.30 -5.01 -5.78
N GLU A 20 -0.79 -6.14 -5.26
CA GLU A 20 -0.31 -7.47 -5.65
C GLU A 20 -0.52 -7.77 -7.14
N GLU A 21 -1.70 -7.43 -7.67
CA GLU A 21 -2.03 -7.61 -9.08
C GLU A 21 -1.24 -6.67 -9.98
N GLY A 22 -1.13 -5.40 -9.57
CA GLY A 22 -0.36 -4.39 -10.29
C GLY A 22 1.12 -4.76 -10.41
N PHE A 23 1.72 -5.26 -9.32
CA PHE A 23 3.12 -5.69 -9.30
C PHE A 23 3.41 -6.83 -10.29
N LYS A 24 2.41 -7.66 -10.59
CA LYS A 24 2.52 -8.77 -11.56
C LYS A 24 2.32 -8.34 -13.02
N ARG A 25 2.01 -7.06 -13.29
CA ARG A 25 1.78 -6.57 -14.66
C ARG A 25 3.08 -6.40 -15.43
N SER A 26 2.99 -6.56 -16.75
CA SER A 26 4.15 -6.57 -17.65
C SER A 26 4.73 -5.18 -17.89
N THR A 27 3.95 -4.12 -17.69
CA THR A 27 4.39 -2.75 -17.98
C THR A 27 4.30 -1.83 -16.77
N THR A 28 5.22 -0.87 -16.72
CA THR A 28 5.21 0.21 -15.72
C THR A 28 3.87 0.98 -15.73
N LYS A 29 3.27 1.16 -16.92
CA LYS A 29 1.98 1.88 -17.08
C LYS A 29 0.81 1.10 -16.48
N GLU A 30 0.75 -0.21 -16.69
CA GLU A 30 -0.29 -1.02 -16.08
C GLU A 30 -0.17 -1.01 -14.56
N TYR A 31 1.04 -1.19 -14.02
CA TYR A 31 1.23 -1.12 -12.58
C TYR A 31 0.78 0.24 -12.01
N PHE A 32 1.15 1.33 -12.66
CA PHE A 32 0.71 2.68 -12.30
C PHE A 32 -0.83 2.79 -12.21
N ASN A 33 -1.57 2.23 -13.17
CA ASN A 33 -3.04 2.24 -13.13
C ASN A 33 -3.59 1.48 -11.92
N PHE A 34 -3.02 0.31 -11.60
CA PHE A 34 -3.42 -0.49 -10.44
C PHE A 34 -3.15 0.23 -9.11
N LEU A 35 -2.07 1.00 -9.01
CA LEU A 35 -1.82 1.84 -7.84
C LEU A 35 -2.89 2.93 -7.69
N GLY A 36 -3.39 3.49 -8.80
CA GLY A 36 -4.53 4.40 -8.79
C GLY A 36 -5.79 3.76 -8.21
N PHE A 37 -6.09 2.50 -8.56
CA PHE A 37 -7.20 1.75 -7.95
C PHE A 37 -6.97 1.49 -6.46
N SER A 38 -5.74 1.13 -6.07
CA SER A 38 -5.37 0.97 -4.66
C SER A 38 -5.56 2.26 -3.85
N GLN A 39 -5.27 3.43 -4.42
CA GLN A 39 -5.49 4.72 -3.76
C GLN A 39 -6.98 5.03 -3.61
N GLY A 40 -7.79 4.72 -4.63
CA GLY A 40 -9.25 4.85 -4.56
C GLY A 40 -9.84 4.04 -3.40
N SER A 41 -9.50 2.75 -3.30
CA SER A 41 -9.97 1.91 -2.19
C SER A 41 -9.44 2.36 -0.82
N LEU A 42 -8.26 2.99 -0.75
CA LEU A 42 -7.75 3.53 0.51
C LEU A 42 -8.56 4.75 0.98
N GLU A 43 -9.05 5.57 0.06
CA GLU A 43 -9.94 6.68 0.37
C GLU A 43 -11.33 6.19 0.83
N GLU A 44 -11.84 5.09 0.26
CA GLU A 44 -13.07 4.43 0.75
C GLU A 44 -12.89 3.95 2.20
N VAL A 45 -11.79 3.25 2.50
CA VAL A 45 -11.45 2.82 3.87
C VAL A 45 -11.44 4.02 4.83
N LYS A 46 -10.88 5.15 4.41
CA LYS A 46 -10.85 6.37 5.23
C LYS A 46 -12.24 6.92 5.50
N GLY A 47 -13.12 6.92 4.50
CA GLY A 47 -14.53 7.29 4.64
C GLY A 47 -15.24 6.39 5.64
N ASP A 48 -15.15 5.07 5.46
CA ASP A 48 -15.78 4.08 6.33
C ASP A 48 -15.33 4.19 7.79
N ILE A 49 -14.03 4.40 8.02
CA ILE A 49 -13.48 4.59 9.38
C ILE A 49 -14.02 5.87 10.03
N ARG A 50 -14.20 6.95 9.25
CA ARG A 50 -14.80 8.19 9.75
C ARG A 50 -16.26 7.95 10.12
N GLU A 51 -17.04 7.32 9.24
CA GLU A 51 -18.45 7.02 9.49
C GLU A 51 -18.63 6.12 10.72
N LEU A 52 -17.80 5.08 10.88
CA LEU A 52 -17.81 4.24 12.09
C LEU A 52 -17.51 5.03 13.36
N THR A 53 -16.71 6.09 13.27
CA THR A 53 -16.42 6.96 14.41
C THR A 53 -17.60 7.87 14.72
N GLU A 54 -18.21 8.47 13.69
CA GLU A 54 -19.39 9.34 13.82
C GLU A 54 -20.61 8.58 14.37
N ASP A 55 -20.79 7.32 13.96
CA ASP A 55 -21.82 6.42 14.45
C ASP A 55 -21.53 5.86 15.87
N GLY A 56 -20.35 6.14 16.44
CA GLY A 56 -19.96 5.71 17.78
C GLY A 56 -19.49 4.25 17.91
N PHE A 57 -19.27 3.55 16.79
CA PHE A 57 -18.71 2.19 16.79
C PHE A 57 -17.20 2.16 17.00
N LEU A 58 -16.50 3.20 16.55
CA LEU A 58 -15.06 3.37 16.76
C LEU A 58 -14.80 4.58 17.66
N LYS A 59 -13.99 4.38 18.71
CA LYS A 59 -13.64 5.46 19.62
C LYS A 59 -12.57 6.38 19.01
N SER A 60 -12.69 7.68 19.22
CA SER A 60 -11.57 8.60 19.11
C SER A 60 -10.82 8.65 20.45
N SER A 61 -9.49 8.69 20.39
CA SER A 61 -8.64 8.84 21.56
C SER A 61 -7.44 9.71 21.22
N THR A 62 -7.48 10.98 21.63
CA THR A 62 -6.39 11.93 21.41
C THR A 62 -5.05 11.35 21.89
N GLY A 63 -4.03 11.44 21.03
CA GLY A 63 -2.68 10.93 21.31
C GLY A 63 -2.53 9.41 21.21
N SER A 64 -3.58 8.67 20.81
CA SER A 64 -3.42 7.28 20.39
C SER A 64 -2.63 7.18 19.08
N SER A 65 -1.86 6.10 18.94
CA SER A 65 -0.97 5.83 17.80
C SER A 65 -0.64 4.34 17.76
N LEU A 66 -0.16 3.87 16.62
CA LEU A 66 0.31 2.48 16.44
C LEU A 66 1.35 2.12 17.51
N LYS A 67 2.30 3.02 17.77
CA LYS A 67 3.35 2.80 18.78
C LYS A 67 2.77 2.61 20.19
N ARG A 68 1.69 3.33 20.52
CA ARG A 68 1.04 3.23 21.84
C ARG A 68 0.41 1.86 22.09
N ILE A 69 -0.03 1.17 21.04
CA ILE A 69 -0.55 -0.20 21.13
C ILE A 69 0.54 -1.27 20.92
N GLY A 70 1.82 -0.87 20.95
CA GLY A 70 2.96 -1.77 20.77
C GLY A 70 3.30 -2.11 19.32
N VAL A 71 2.69 -1.43 18.35
CA VAL A 71 2.98 -1.59 16.92
C VAL A 71 3.98 -0.52 16.47
N ASP A 72 5.25 -0.88 16.41
CA ASP A 72 6.31 -0.09 15.79
C ASP A 72 6.55 -0.53 14.33
N LEU A 73 6.24 0.35 13.39
CA LEU A 73 6.38 0.07 11.96
C LEU A 73 7.84 -0.05 11.50
N LYS A 74 8.82 0.47 12.25
CA LYS A 74 10.25 0.28 11.92
C LYS A 74 10.69 -1.13 12.24
N ASP A 75 10.27 -1.65 13.39
CA ASP A 75 10.54 -3.03 13.78
C ASP A 75 9.83 -3.99 12.82
N PHE A 76 8.58 -3.67 12.47
CA PHE A 76 7.82 -4.41 11.47
C PHE A 76 8.53 -4.44 10.11
N ASN A 77 8.95 -3.29 9.59
CA ASN A 77 9.71 -3.21 8.33
C ASN A 77 11.02 -4.02 8.42
N THR A 78 11.70 -3.98 9.56
CA THR A 78 12.93 -4.76 9.76
C THR A 78 12.64 -6.27 9.75
N ALA A 79 11.53 -6.72 10.33
CA ALA A 79 11.11 -8.12 10.32
C ALA A 79 10.69 -8.60 8.91
N LEU A 80 10.18 -7.70 8.07
CA LEU A 80 9.79 -8.00 6.69
C LEU A 80 10.96 -8.03 5.71
N LYS A 81 12.11 -7.46 6.07
CA LYS A 81 13.29 -7.53 5.20
C LYS A 81 13.75 -8.98 5.09
N PRO A 82 13.86 -9.54 3.87
CA PRO A 82 14.35 -10.90 3.69
C PRO A 82 15.76 -11.00 4.29
N LYS A 83 15.97 -11.99 5.16
CA LYS A 83 17.31 -12.38 5.62
C LYS A 83 17.94 -13.24 4.52
N GLY A 84 18.51 -12.61 3.48
CA GLY A 84 19.18 -13.30 2.36
C GLY A 84 18.81 -12.73 0.98
N ASN A 85 19.33 -13.35 -0.09
CA ASN A 85 19.02 -12.95 -1.46
C ASN A 85 17.51 -13.15 -1.73
N LEU A 86 16.85 -12.11 -2.25
CA LEU A 86 15.42 -12.09 -2.62
C LEU A 86 14.98 -13.24 -3.55
N GLU A 87 15.92 -13.91 -4.21
CA GLU A 87 15.66 -15.04 -5.10
C GLU A 87 15.43 -16.37 -4.38
N GLU A 88 15.97 -16.56 -3.17
CA GLU A 88 15.96 -17.86 -2.46
C GLU A 88 14.71 -18.08 -1.58
N ASN A 89 14.02 -17.01 -1.16
CA ASN A 89 12.85 -17.08 -0.26
C ASN A 89 11.50 -17.07 -0.99
N ARG A 90 11.44 -17.59 -2.22
CA ARG A 90 10.17 -17.71 -2.95
C ARG A 90 9.37 -18.91 -2.42
N GLY A 91 8.39 -18.67 -1.56
CA GLY A 91 7.17 -19.48 -1.64
C GLY A 91 6.39 -19.77 -0.37
N GLU A 92 6.93 -19.57 0.84
CA GLU A 92 6.19 -19.94 2.05
C GLU A 92 5.43 -18.75 2.64
N TYR A 93 4.10 -18.88 2.73
CA TYR A 93 3.27 -17.91 3.46
C TYR A 93 3.59 -18.01 4.95
N ILE A 94 4.16 -16.95 5.50
CA ILE A 94 4.36 -16.83 6.95
C ILE A 94 3.26 -15.91 7.49
N PRO A 95 2.41 -16.38 8.43
CA PRO A 95 1.40 -15.53 9.04
C PRO A 95 2.00 -14.26 9.63
N LEU A 96 1.36 -13.12 9.41
CA LEU A 96 1.88 -11.81 9.83
C LEU A 96 2.15 -11.75 11.34
N ILE A 97 1.32 -12.45 12.10
CA ILE A 97 1.39 -12.56 13.56
C ILE A 97 2.60 -13.36 14.06
N VAL A 98 3.21 -14.16 13.18
CA VAL A 98 4.47 -14.88 13.42
C VAL A 98 5.64 -13.96 13.08
N LEU A 99 5.57 -13.25 11.94
CA LEU A 99 6.59 -12.29 11.53
C LEU A 99 6.70 -11.11 12.49
N TYR A 100 5.58 -10.69 13.07
CA TYR A 100 5.50 -9.55 13.96
C TYR A 100 4.63 -9.87 15.20
N PRO A 101 5.23 -10.47 16.24
CA PRO A 101 4.54 -10.89 17.45
C PRO A 101 3.68 -9.84 18.15
N PRO A 102 4.02 -8.52 18.15
CA PRO A 102 3.18 -7.52 18.79
C PRO A 102 1.72 -7.50 18.32
N LEU A 103 1.44 -7.94 17.08
CA LEU A 103 0.06 -8.05 16.58
C LEU A 103 -0.80 -9.06 17.36
N LYS A 104 -0.20 -10.04 18.05
CA LYS A 104 -0.93 -10.98 18.92
C LYS A 104 -1.68 -10.30 20.06
N ASN A 105 -1.18 -9.15 20.49
CA ASN A 105 -1.67 -8.47 21.67
C ASN A 105 -2.65 -7.33 21.35
N VAL A 106 -2.84 -7.02 20.06
CA VAL A 106 -3.77 -5.97 19.63
C VAL A 106 -5.19 -6.50 19.71
N ARG A 107 -6.04 -5.81 20.49
CA ARG A 107 -7.48 -6.12 20.59
C ARG A 107 -8.28 -5.01 19.96
N ALA A 108 -9.53 -5.32 19.57
CA ALA A 108 -10.45 -4.34 18.98
C ALA A 108 -10.61 -3.08 19.85
N GLN A 109 -10.67 -3.25 21.17
CA GLN A 109 -10.79 -2.13 22.12
C GLN A 109 -9.54 -1.24 22.20
N ASP A 110 -8.39 -1.70 21.72
CA ASP A 110 -7.15 -0.90 21.72
C ASP A 110 -7.09 0.02 20.48
N LEU A 111 -7.92 -0.24 19.47
CA LEU A 111 -8.01 0.54 18.23
C LEU A 111 -8.80 1.83 18.43
N SER A 112 -8.46 2.83 17.63
CA SER A 112 -9.08 4.15 17.61
C SER A 112 -9.06 4.74 16.21
N TYR A 113 -9.88 5.76 16.00
CA TYR A 113 -9.87 6.57 14.78
C TYR A 113 -8.45 7.04 14.41
N GLU A 114 -7.68 7.55 15.38
CA GLU A 114 -6.35 8.11 15.11
C GLU A 114 -5.35 7.04 14.68
N ILE A 115 -5.46 5.80 15.19
CA ILE A 115 -4.61 4.68 14.78
C ILE A 115 -4.88 4.31 13.31
N PHE A 116 -6.15 4.21 12.92
CA PHE A 116 -6.51 3.94 11.53
C PHE A 116 -6.09 5.09 10.62
N ASN A 117 -6.35 6.34 11.02
CA ASN A 117 -5.95 7.51 10.25
C ASN A 117 -4.42 7.59 10.12
N GLU A 118 -3.65 7.24 11.15
CA GLU A 118 -2.20 7.12 11.08
C GLU A 118 -1.78 6.09 10.01
N LEU A 119 -2.37 4.89 10.03
CA LEU A 119 -2.04 3.82 9.08
C LEU A 119 -2.40 4.21 7.65
N ILE A 120 -3.57 4.82 7.45
CA ILE A 120 -4.05 5.32 6.14
C ILE A 120 -3.08 6.36 5.61
N ASN A 121 -2.73 7.38 6.39
CA ASN A 121 -1.85 8.47 5.94
C ASN A 121 -0.45 7.97 5.60
N LYS A 122 0.09 7.02 6.37
CA LYS A 122 1.39 6.40 6.05
C LYS A 122 1.33 5.56 4.77
N THR A 123 0.24 4.82 4.57
CA THR A 123 0.02 4.02 3.35
C THR A 123 -0.10 4.93 2.13
N ASP A 124 -0.89 6.00 2.21
CA ASP A 124 -1.05 6.99 1.14
C ASP A 124 0.30 7.66 0.79
N TYR A 125 1.09 8.05 1.79
CA TYR A 125 2.43 8.62 1.57
C TYR A 125 3.34 7.66 0.77
N LEU A 126 3.36 6.38 1.14
CA LEU A 126 4.15 5.36 0.42
C LEU A 126 3.65 5.16 -1.01
N LEU A 127 2.32 5.08 -1.21
CA LEU A 127 1.72 4.98 -2.53
C LEU A 127 2.07 6.18 -3.41
N ARG A 128 1.96 7.41 -2.90
CA ARG A 128 2.34 8.63 -3.63
C ARG A 128 3.82 8.64 -4.01
N THR A 129 4.69 8.22 -3.09
CA THR A 129 6.14 8.15 -3.34
C THR A 129 6.44 7.14 -4.45
N LEU A 130 5.78 5.98 -4.41
CA LEU A 130 5.91 4.97 -5.45
C LEU A 130 5.39 5.49 -6.80
N VAL A 131 4.21 6.11 -6.83
CA VAL A 131 3.62 6.73 -8.02
C VAL A 131 4.59 7.73 -8.65
N GLN A 132 5.15 8.66 -7.88
CA GLN A 132 6.15 9.63 -8.37
C GLN A 132 7.37 8.94 -8.99
N SER A 133 7.86 7.86 -8.38
CA SER A 133 8.99 7.10 -8.92
C SER A 133 8.66 6.42 -10.25
N LEU A 134 7.43 5.91 -10.41
CA LEU A 134 6.96 5.27 -11.64
C LEU A 134 6.69 6.29 -12.74
N GLU A 135 6.17 7.47 -12.43
CA GLU A 135 6.01 8.58 -13.38
C GLU A 135 7.35 8.99 -13.96
N LYS A 136 8.37 9.13 -13.10
CA LYS A 136 9.74 9.40 -13.54
C LYS A 136 10.25 8.31 -14.47
N LYS A 137 10.09 7.04 -14.09
CA LYS A 137 10.50 5.89 -14.92
C LYS A 137 9.81 5.89 -16.29
N LEU A 138 8.49 6.11 -16.34
CA LEU A 138 7.72 6.21 -17.58
C LEU A 138 8.20 7.37 -18.47
N GLY A 139 8.52 8.52 -17.86
CA GLY A 139 9.08 9.66 -18.56
C GLY A 139 10.45 9.35 -19.19
N ASP A 140 11.31 8.67 -18.45
CA ASP A 140 12.65 8.27 -18.91
C ASP A 140 12.55 7.22 -20.05
N GLU A 141 11.66 6.23 -19.94
CA GLU A 141 11.36 5.24 -21.00
C GLU A 141 10.87 5.89 -22.30
N LYS A 142 9.94 6.85 -22.20
CA LYS A 142 9.38 7.57 -23.36
C LYS A 142 10.45 8.39 -24.09
N LYS A 143 11.33 9.06 -23.35
CA LYS A 143 12.45 9.82 -23.92
C LYS A 143 13.42 8.89 -24.66
N GLY A 144 13.79 7.76 -24.04
CA GLY A 144 14.68 6.78 -24.68
C GLY A 144 14.13 6.26 -26.00
N TYR A 145 12.83 5.93 -26.04
CA TYR A 145 12.16 5.51 -27.28
C TYR A 145 12.23 6.57 -28.39
N GLN A 146 11.97 7.84 -28.07
CA GLN A 146 12.03 8.94 -29.05
C GLN A 146 13.44 9.13 -29.63
N VAL A 147 14.48 9.03 -28.78
CA VAL A 147 15.88 9.13 -29.22
C VAL A 147 16.24 7.99 -30.18
N GLU A 148 15.84 6.76 -29.86
CA GLU A 148 16.12 5.61 -30.72
C GLU A 148 15.38 5.70 -32.07
N GLN A 149 14.14 6.14 -32.09
CA GLN A 149 13.38 6.40 -33.32
C GLN A 149 14.06 7.46 -34.20
N ALA A 150 14.57 8.54 -33.59
CA ALA A 150 15.33 9.56 -34.31
C ALA A 150 16.63 8.99 -34.91
N ARG A 151 17.38 8.20 -34.13
CA ARG A 151 18.61 7.53 -34.58
C ARG A 151 18.37 6.58 -35.75
N ILE A 152 17.31 5.77 -35.68
CA ILE A 152 16.89 4.88 -36.77
C ILE A 152 16.59 5.71 -38.02
N LYS A 153 15.78 6.78 -37.89
CA LYS A 153 15.42 7.66 -39.01
C LYS A 153 16.65 8.32 -39.67
N GLU A 154 17.67 8.68 -38.90
CA GLU A 154 18.92 9.22 -39.45
C GLU A 154 19.75 8.16 -40.18
N LYS A 155 19.79 6.93 -39.69
CA LYS A 155 20.50 5.82 -40.36
C LYS A 155 19.91 5.49 -41.73
N PHE A 156 18.59 5.54 -41.88
CA PHE A 156 17.90 5.27 -43.14
C PHE A 156 17.77 6.49 -44.07
N LYS A 157 18.34 7.64 -43.69
CA LYS A 157 18.44 8.83 -44.55
C LYS A 157 19.71 8.86 -45.42
N LYS A 158 20.62 7.91 -45.23
CA LYS A 158 21.78 7.64 -46.11
C LYS A 158 21.44 6.54 -47.09
#